data_AF-A0A3B0ZCW5-F1
#
_entry.id   AF-A0A3B0ZCW5-F1
#
_cell.length_a   1.000
_cell.length_b   1.000
_cell.length_c   1.000
_cell.angle_alpha   90.00
_cell.angle_beta   90.00
_cell.angle_gamma   90.00
#
_symmetry.space_group_name_H-M   'P 1'
#
loop_
_entity.id
_entity.type
_entity.pdbx_description
1 polymer ?
#
loop_
_entity_poly.entity_id
_entity_poly.type
_entity_poly.pdbx_seq_one_letter_code
_entity_poly.pdbx_strand_id
1 'polypeptide(L)'
;MAITVSKSDDGNTVTVKLPNEFDFRAHKEFRDTHKNPGTKAKYILDFSLTEHMDSSALGMLLLMREELGNDNAKVRLINCRDNIKSLLEMASFHQLFDVA
;
A
#
# COMPACT_ATOMS: atom_id res chain seq x y z
N MET A 1 10.26 12.63 -1.64
CA MET A 1 10.83 11.57 -2.50
C MET A 1 9.66 10.84 -3.13
N ALA A 2 9.73 10.55 -4.44
CA ALA A 2 8.59 10.05 -5.21
C ALA A 2 8.26 8.59 -4.87
N ILE A 3 6.99 8.22 -5.01
CA ILE A 3 6.56 6.82 -4.93
C ILE A 3 7.12 6.08 -6.14
N THR A 4 7.71 4.90 -5.92
CA THR A 4 8.21 4.08 -7.04
C THR A 4 7.30 2.88 -7.24
N VAL A 5 6.70 2.76 -8.42
CA VAL A 5 5.87 1.61 -8.81
C VAL A 5 6.65 0.75 -9.80
N SER A 6 6.84 -0.52 -9.48
CA SER A 6 7.45 -1.52 -10.34
C SER A 6 6.47 -2.66 -10.59
N LYS A 7 6.19 -2.95 -11.86
CA LYS A 7 5.36 -4.10 -12.25
C LYS A 7 6.27 -5.27 -12.60
N SER A 8 5.89 -6.46 -12.14
CA SER A 8 6.60 -7.69 -12.48
C SER A 8 6.31 -8.10 -13.93
N ASP A 9 7.24 -8.81 -14.55
CA ASP A 9 7.15 -9.24 -15.96
C ASP A 9 5.92 -10.13 -16.23
N ASP A 10 5.50 -10.93 -15.25
CA ASP A 10 4.26 -11.71 -15.26
C ASP A 10 2.96 -10.87 -15.35
N GLY A 11 3.04 -9.55 -15.23
CA GLY A 11 1.89 -8.63 -15.29
C GLY A 11 0.90 -8.74 -14.12
N ASN A 12 1.08 -9.73 -13.24
CA ASN A 12 0.15 -10.06 -12.16
C ASN A 12 0.61 -9.61 -10.78
N THR A 13 1.77 -8.96 -10.66
CA THR A 13 2.28 -8.43 -9.39
C THR A 13 2.78 -6.99 -9.59
N VAL A 14 2.34 -6.09 -8.72
CA VAL A 14 2.72 -4.68 -8.69
C VAL A 14 3.37 -4.43 -7.34
N THR A 15 4.65 -4.09 -7.35
CA THR A 15 5.40 -3.70 -6.15
C THR A 15 5.46 -2.19 -6.10
N VAL A 16 5.01 -1.60 -4.99
CA VAL A 16 5.05 -0.17 -4.77
C VAL A 16 5.93 0.11 -3.57
N LYS A 17 7.03 0.81 -3.81
CA LYS A 17 7.92 1.29 -2.75
C LYS A 17 7.42 2.62 -2.25
N LEU A 18 7.12 2.65 -0.95
CA LEU A 18 6.63 3.83 -0.29
C LEU A 18 7.79 4.76 0.10
N PRO A 19 7.56 6.07 0.10
CA PRO A 19 8.54 7.05 0.55
C PRO A 19 8.79 6.94 2.06
N ASN A 20 9.79 7.70 2.51
CA ASN A 20 10.19 7.76 3.91
C ASN A 20 9.08 8.28 4.84
N GLU A 21 8.36 9.29 4.38
CA GLU A 21 7.14 9.80 5.00
C GLU A 21 5.97 9.40 4.10
N PHE A 22 5.07 8.55 4.61
CA PHE A 22 3.88 8.13 3.89
C PHE A 22 2.66 8.82 4.48
N ASP A 23 2.24 9.88 3.79
CA ASP A 23 1.15 10.78 4.15
C ASP A 23 0.24 11.04 2.95
N PHE A 24 -0.82 11.83 3.18
CA PHE A 24 -1.82 12.16 2.17
C PHE A 24 -1.24 12.78 0.87
N ARG A 25 -0.03 13.34 0.87
CA ARG A 25 0.56 13.94 -0.35
C ARG A 25 0.98 12.87 -1.35
N ALA A 26 1.37 11.69 -0.87
CA ALA A 26 1.70 10.52 -1.68
C ALA A 26 0.49 10.04 -2.50
N HIS A 27 -0.73 10.31 -2.04
CA HIS A 27 -2.00 9.95 -2.70
C HIS A 27 -2.12 10.49 -4.13
N LYS A 28 -1.62 11.70 -4.42
CA LYS A 28 -1.81 12.32 -5.74
C LYS A 28 -0.98 11.63 -6.83
N GLU A 29 0.25 11.22 -6.50
CA GLU A 29 1.11 10.41 -7.37
C GLU A 29 0.61 8.96 -7.47
N PHE A 30 0.17 8.40 -6.35
CA PHE A 30 -0.32 7.01 -6.31
C PHE A 30 -1.57 6.83 -7.17
N ARG A 31 -2.56 7.72 -7.00
CA ARG A 31 -3.84 7.65 -7.73
C ARG A 31 -3.68 7.79 -9.24
N ASP A 32 -2.72 8.61 -9.69
CA ASP A 32 -2.47 8.78 -11.13
C ASP A 32 -1.86 7.50 -11.75
N THR A 33 -1.13 6.72 -10.95
CA THR A 33 -0.47 5.47 -11.38
C THR A 33 -1.43 4.26 -11.43
N HIS A 34 -2.56 4.30 -10.71
CA HIS A 34 -3.55 3.21 -10.63
C HIS A 34 -4.79 3.39 -11.51
N LYS A 35 -4.81 4.36 -12.43
CA LYS A 35 -5.96 4.68 -13.31
C LYS A 35 -6.44 3.52 -14.23
N ASN A 36 -5.80 2.36 -14.20
CA ASN A 36 -6.23 1.16 -14.90
C ASN A 36 -5.77 -0.10 -14.14
N PRO A 37 -6.49 -0.55 -13.09
CA PRO A 37 -6.15 -1.81 -12.45
C PRO A 37 -6.72 -2.95 -13.29
N GLY A 38 -5.85 -3.69 -13.96
CA GLY A 38 -6.18 -5.05 -14.39
C GLY A 38 -6.64 -5.83 -13.16
N THR A 39 -7.86 -6.38 -13.22
CA THR A 39 -8.74 -6.77 -12.10
C THR A 39 -8.23 -7.89 -11.19
N LYS A 40 -6.95 -8.31 -11.28
CA LYS A 40 -6.39 -9.48 -10.56
C LYS A 40 -4.92 -9.34 -10.12
N ALA A 41 -4.31 -8.17 -10.25
CA ALA A 41 -2.92 -7.99 -9.86
C ALA A 41 -2.74 -8.00 -8.34
N LYS A 42 -1.73 -8.71 -7.85
CA LYS A 42 -1.27 -8.66 -6.45
C LYS A 42 -0.51 -7.36 -6.23
N TYR A 43 -0.85 -6.64 -5.18
CA TYR A 43 -0.16 -5.42 -4.77
C TYR A 43 0.75 -5.71 -3.59
N ILE A 44 2.01 -5.31 -3.71
CA ILE A 44 3.02 -5.44 -2.66
C ILE A 44 3.45 -4.03 -2.29
N LEU A 45 3.16 -3.60 -1.07
CA LEU A 45 3.57 -2.31 -0.52
C LEU A 45 4.83 -2.52 0.32
N ASP A 46 5.92 -1.92 -0.13
CA ASP A 46 7.23 -2.04 0.51
C ASP A 46 7.52 -0.82 1.39
N PHE A 47 7.55 -1.06 2.70
CA PHE A 47 7.78 -0.08 3.76
C PHE A 47 9.25 0.02 4.19
N SER A 48 10.18 -0.62 3.48
CA SER A 48 11.62 -0.63 3.87
C SER A 48 12.17 0.79 4.08
N LEU A 49 11.73 1.73 3.26
CA LEU A 49 12.16 3.13 3.31
C LEU A 49 11.28 3.97 4.23
N THR A 50 10.06 3.53 4.55
CA THR A 50 9.07 4.28 5.33
C THR A 50 9.44 4.27 6.81
N GLU A 51 9.65 5.45 7.35
CA GLU A 51 9.96 5.67 8.76
C GLU A 51 8.75 6.22 9.51
N HIS A 52 7.97 7.06 8.83
CA HIS A 52 6.82 7.75 9.39
C HIS A 52 5.55 7.46 8.59
N MET A 53 4.48 7.11 9.30
CA MET A 53 3.14 6.86 8.78
C MET A 53 2.12 7.51 9.71
N ASP A 54 1.18 8.24 9.12
CA ASP A 54 0.11 8.92 9.85
C ASP A 54 -1.25 8.23 9.68
N SER A 55 -2.23 8.64 10.49
CA SER A 55 -3.63 8.16 10.38
C SER A 55 -4.22 8.38 8.99
N SER A 56 -3.78 9.42 8.27
CA SER A 56 -4.21 9.70 6.91
C SER A 56 -3.77 8.62 5.91
N ALA A 57 -2.60 8.02 6.10
CA ALA A 57 -2.10 6.93 5.26
C ALA A 57 -2.90 5.63 5.42
N LEU A 58 -3.38 5.32 6.62
CA LEU A 58 -4.27 4.18 6.85
C LEU A 58 -5.57 4.31 6.04
N GLY A 59 -6.19 5.49 6.07
CA GLY A 59 -7.36 5.77 5.23
C GLY A 59 -7.09 5.56 3.74
N MET A 60 -5.87 5.89 3.27
CA MET A 60 -5.48 5.69 1.87
C MET A 60 -5.36 4.20 1.51
N LEU A 61 -4.83 3.38 2.41
CA LEU A 61 -4.77 1.93 2.21
C LEU A 61 -6.18 1.34 2.08
N LEU A 62 -7.13 1.80 2.89
CA LEU A 62 -8.53 1.38 2.82
C LEU A 62 -9.17 1.77 1.49
N LEU A 63 -9.03 3.02 1.06
CA LEU A 63 -9.54 3.50 -0.23
C LEU A 63 -8.94 2.71 -1.41
N MET A 64 -7.63 2.45 -1.37
CA MET A 64 -6.97 1.62 -2.39
C MET A 64 -7.59 0.22 -2.42
N ARG A 65 -7.82 -0.39 -1.25
CA ARG A 65 -8.47 -1.70 -1.17
C ARG A 65 -9.89 -1.66 -1.77
N GLU A 66 -10.68 -0.64 -1.46
CA GLU A 66 -12.02 -0.46 -2.03
C GLU A 66 -11.99 -0.39 -3.56
N GLU A 67 -11.11 0.45 -4.13
CA GLU A 67 -10.94 0.62 -5.57
C GLU A 67 -10.44 -0.67 -6.28
N LEU A 68 -9.68 -1.51 -5.58
CA LEU A 68 -9.16 -2.78 -6.10
C LEU A 68 -10.17 -3.93 -6.06
N GLY A 69 -11.40 -3.69 -5.59
CA GLY A 69 -12.44 -4.72 -5.47
C GLY A 69 -12.57 -5.31 -4.07
N ASN A 70 -12.16 -4.54 -3.05
CA ASN A 70 -12.34 -4.78 -1.62
C ASN A 70 -11.84 -6.16 -1.14
N ASP A 71 -12.72 -7.16 -1.09
CA ASP A 71 -12.38 -8.52 -0.66
C ASP A 71 -11.50 -9.28 -1.66
N ASN A 72 -11.57 -8.91 -2.95
CA ASN A 72 -10.74 -9.50 -4.00
C ASN A 72 -9.36 -8.85 -4.12
N ALA A 73 -9.11 -7.75 -3.40
CA ALA A 73 -7.85 -7.03 -3.45
C ALA A 73 -6.76 -7.82 -2.70
N LYS A 74 -5.79 -8.34 -3.44
CA LYS A 74 -4.62 -9.02 -2.85
C LYS A 74 -3.53 -8.01 -2.56
N VAL A 75 -3.63 -7.32 -1.42
CA VAL A 75 -2.65 -6.33 -0.97
C VAL A 75 -1.81 -6.91 0.17
N ARG A 76 -0.49 -6.84 0.01
CA ARG A 76 0.51 -7.33 0.96
C ARG A 76 1.41 -6.19 1.41
N LEU A 77 1.58 -6.00 2.72
CA LEU A 77 2.54 -5.06 3.27
C LEU A 77 3.80 -5.81 3.69
N ILE A 78 4.97 -5.38 3.21
CA ILE A 78 6.26 -5.98 3.51
C ILE A 78 7.21 -4.96 4.09
N ASN A 79 8.19 -5.42 4.87
CA ASN A 79 9.21 -4.57 5.50
C ASN A 79 8.60 -3.49 6.41
N CYS A 80 7.45 -3.77 7.03
CA CYS A 80 6.85 -2.88 8.00
C CYS A 80 7.70 -2.90 9.29
N ARG A 81 8.10 -1.71 9.75
CA ARG A 81 8.75 -1.53 11.05
C ARG A 81 7.75 -1.70 12.18
N ASP A 82 8.21 -1.97 13.40
CA ASP A 82 7.36 -2.18 14.58
C ASP A 82 6.39 -1.02 14.84
N ASN A 83 6.83 0.23 14.65
CA ASN A 83 5.96 1.41 14.78
C ASN A 83 4.79 1.40 13.79
N ILE A 84 5.04 1.00 12.54
CA ILE A 84 4.01 0.86 11.50
C ILE A 84 3.12 -0.33 11.80
N LYS A 85 3.68 -1.47 12.25
CA LYS A 85 2.92 -2.66 12.65
C LYS A 85 1.94 -2.32 13.78
N SER A 86 2.41 -1.66 14.85
CA SER A 86 1.53 -1.24 15.95
C SER A 86 0.42 -0.30 15.49
N LEU A 87 0.72 0.62 14.57
CA LEU A 87 -0.28 1.55 14.02
C LEU A 87 -1.33 0.82 13.16
N LEU A 88 -0.91 -0.17 12.37
CA LEU A 88 -1.80 -1.06 11.62
C LEU A 88 -2.65 -1.94 12.54
N GLU A 89 -2.08 -2.47 13.63
CA GLU A 89 -2.79 -3.27 14.63
C GLU A 89 -3.83 -2.43 15.38
N MET A 90 -3.48 -1.22 15.81
CA MET A 90 -4.41 -0.29 16.47
C MET A 90 -5.60 0.07 15.58
N ALA A 91 -5.41 0.10 14.27
CA ALA A 91 -6.46 0.38 13.30
C ALA A 91 -7.23 -0.88 12.84
N SER A 92 -6.88 -2.07 13.34
CA SER A 92 -7.39 -3.37 12.86
C SER A 92 -7.09 -3.67 11.39
N PHE A 93 -6.08 -3.03 10.79
CA PHE A 93 -5.67 -3.23 9.40
C PHE A 93 -4.94 -4.55 9.19
N HIS A 94 -4.35 -5.12 10.24
CA HIS A 94 -3.73 -6.45 10.18
C HIS A 94 -4.73 -7.55 9.73
N GLN A 95 -6.03 -7.35 9.94
CA GLN A 95 -7.07 -8.31 9.53
C GLN A 95 -7.50 -8.11 8.07
N LEU A 96 -7.29 -6.91 7.54
CA LEU A 96 -7.72 -6.49 6.20
C LEU A 96 -6.61 -6.70 5.16
N PHE A 97 -5.36 -6.70 5.60
CA PHE A 97 -4.18 -6.78 4.75
C PHE A 97 -3.21 -7.85 5.25
N ASP A 98 -2.48 -8.48 4.32
CA ASP A 98 -1.43 -9.44 4.67
C ASP A 98 -0.15 -8.68 5.07
N VAL A 99 0.14 -8.61 6.37
CA VAL A 99 1.35 -7.96 6.92
C VAL A 99 2.42 -9.03 7.15
N ALA A 100 3.58 -8.88 6.53
CA ALA A 100 4.76 -9.77 6.70
C ALA A 100 5.88 -9.06 7.48
#